data_AF-A0A448Q0I2-F1
#
_entry.id   AF-A0A448Q0I2-F1
#
_cell.length_a   1.000
_cell.length_b   1.000
_cell.length_c   1.000
_cell.angle_alpha   90.00
_cell.angle_beta   90.00
_cell.angle_gamma   90.00
#
_symmetry.space_group_name_H-M   'P 1'
#
loop_
_entity.id
_entity.type
_entity.pdbx_description
1 polymer ?
#
loop_
_entity_poly.entity_id
_entity_poly.type
_entity_poly.pdbx_seq_one_letter_code
_entity_poly.pdbx_strand_id
1 'polypeptide(L)'
;MTTNWQREYIMETYALPFLRKGLNIKCGQDSGKIIGFCNGKIKVKLDSGGQAFFHPTWEMIYLKGNEVLADFTTKTTGENHG
;
A
#
# COMPACT_ATOMS: atom_id res chain seq x y z
N MET A 1 18.30 -7.50 13.15
CA MET A 1 17.20 -6.80 13.86
C MET A 1 16.76 -5.62 12.99
N THR A 2 15.92 -5.82 11.96
CA THR A 2 15.81 -4.79 10.90
C THR A 2 14.49 -4.83 10.11
N THR A 3 13.33 -4.96 10.75
CA THR A 3 12.09 -5.11 9.95
C THR A 3 10.82 -4.43 10.44
N ASN A 4 10.71 -3.98 11.70
CA ASN A 4 9.46 -3.38 12.19
C ASN A 4 9.42 -1.85 12.06
N TRP A 5 10.52 -1.13 12.28
CA TRP A 5 10.51 0.33 12.28
C TRP A 5 10.06 0.94 10.94
N GLN A 6 10.43 0.34 9.80
CA GLN A 6 10.01 0.84 8.49
C GLN A 6 8.50 0.70 8.28
N ARG A 7 7.90 -0.37 8.83
CA ARG A 7 6.46 -0.57 8.79
C ARG A 7 5.77 0.44 9.70
N GLU A 8 6.23 0.58 10.94
CA GLU A 8 5.70 1.51 11.93
C GLU A 8 5.76 2.95 11.41
N TYR A 9 6.89 3.35 10.83
CA TYR A 9 7.03 4.65 10.16
C TYR A 9 5.96 4.89 9.09
N ILE A 10 5.70 3.91 8.21
CA ILE A 10 4.66 4.02 7.18
C ILE A 10 3.26 4.09 7.82
N MET A 11 2.99 3.26 8.83
CA MET A 11 1.71 3.23 9.53
C MET A 11 1.39 4.59 10.16
N GLU A 12 2.37 5.21 10.82
CA GLU A 12 2.23 6.51 11.47
C GLU A 12 2.15 7.65 10.43
N THR A 13 3.06 7.67 9.45
CA THR A 13 3.16 8.76 8.47
C THR A 13 1.93 8.86 7.57
N TYR A 14 1.33 7.73 7.20
CA TYR A 14 0.20 7.68 6.26
C TYR A 14 -1.12 7.23 6.90
N ALA A 15 -1.18 7.14 8.24
CA ALA A 15 -2.35 6.66 8.98
C ALA A 15 -2.89 5.30 8.49
N LEU A 16 -1.99 4.31 8.32
CA LEU A 16 -2.30 2.96 7.84
C LEU A 16 -2.14 1.89 8.96
N PRO A 17 -2.95 1.90 10.04
CA PRO A 17 -2.72 1.06 11.23
C PRO A 17 -2.89 -0.46 10.98
N PHE A 18 -3.44 -0.85 9.83
CA PHE A 18 -3.65 -2.25 9.46
C PHE A 18 -2.48 -2.87 8.68
N LEU A 19 -1.43 -2.09 8.38
CA LEU A 19 -0.36 -2.51 7.48
C LEU A 19 0.41 -3.72 8.04
N ARG A 20 0.46 -4.81 7.25
CA ARG A 20 1.20 -6.03 7.60
C ARG A 20 1.56 -6.84 6.36
N LYS A 21 2.59 -7.69 6.50
CA LYS A 21 2.91 -8.70 5.49
C LYS A 21 1.72 -9.65 5.30
N GLY A 22 1.53 -10.13 4.08
CA GLY A 22 0.44 -11.03 3.71
C GLY A 22 -0.86 -10.34 3.29
N LEU A 23 -0.96 -9.02 3.46
CA LEU A 23 -2.10 -8.24 2.98
C LEU A 23 -2.09 -8.16 1.45
N ASN A 24 -3.27 -8.23 0.83
CA ASN A 24 -3.40 -8.10 -0.61
C ASN A 24 -3.48 -6.61 -0.99
N ILE A 25 -2.93 -6.26 -2.14
CA ILE A 25 -3.03 -4.91 -2.69
C ILE A 25 -3.44 -4.94 -4.16
N LYS A 26 -3.96 -3.82 -4.64
CA LYS A 26 -4.02 -3.46 -6.07
C LYS A 26 -3.39 -2.09 -6.27
N CYS A 27 -2.71 -1.90 -7.39
CA CYS A 27 -2.12 -0.63 -7.79
C CYS A 27 -2.22 -0.50 -9.32
N GLY A 28 -3.16 0.29 -9.82
CA GLY A 28 -3.49 0.32 -11.25
C GLY A 28 -3.88 -1.08 -11.78
N GLN A 29 -3.12 -1.60 -12.74
CA GLN A 29 -3.31 -2.95 -13.29
C GLN A 29 -2.60 -4.05 -12.49
N ASP A 30 -1.71 -3.67 -11.57
CA ASP A 30 -0.96 -4.62 -10.75
C ASP A 30 -1.76 -5.06 -9.54
N SER A 31 -1.55 -6.32 -9.15
CA SER A 31 -2.07 -6.89 -7.92
C SER A 31 -1.04 -7.85 -7.32
N GLY A 32 -1.12 -8.03 -6.00
CA GLY A 32 -0.21 -8.93 -5.32
C GLY A 32 -0.30 -8.84 -3.81
N LYS A 33 0.72 -9.39 -3.15
CA LYS A 33 0.76 -9.54 -1.69
C LYS A 33 1.97 -8.84 -1.08
N ILE A 34 1.75 -8.10 0.01
CA ILE A 34 2.83 -7.44 0.74
C ILE A 34 3.78 -8.48 1.32
N ILE A 35 5.07 -8.39 0.97
CA ILE A 35 6.14 -9.25 1.48
C ILE A 35 7.12 -8.50 2.39
N GLY A 36 7.11 -7.17 2.37
CA GLY A 36 7.95 -6.36 3.25
C GLY A 36 7.78 -4.86 3.08
N PHE A 37 8.65 -4.13 3.74
CA PHE A 37 8.72 -2.67 3.76
C PHE A 37 10.18 -2.28 3.58
N CYS A 38 10.46 -1.23 2.83
CA CYS A 38 11.82 -0.74 2.59
C CYS A 38 11.77 0.73 2.19
N ASN A 39 12.57 1.59 2.83
CA ASN A 39 12.73 3.01 2.46
C ASN A 39 11.39 3.75 2.32
N GLY A 40 10.47 3.58 3.27
CA GLY A 40 9.14 4.19 3.24
C GLY A 40 8.18 3.61 2.17
N LYS A 41 8.59 2.58 1.44
CA LYS A 41 7.80 1.91 0.40
C LYS A 41 7.35 0.52 0.84
N ILE A 42 6.30 0.05 0.18
CA ILE A 42 5.73 -1.28 0.38
C ILE A 42 6.29 -2.20 -0.68
N LYS A 43 6.91 -3.29 -0.23
CA LYS A 43 7.44 -4.34 -1.09
C LYS A 43 6.38 -5.40 -1.31
N VAL A 44 6.04 -5.65 -2.57
CA VAL A 44 4.95 -6.54 -2.98
C VAL A 44 5.50 -7.65 -3.88
N LYS A 45 5.04 -8.89 -3.68
CA LYS A 45 5.16 -9.96 -4.68
C LYS A 45 3.93 -9.88 -5.58
N LEU A 46 4.15 -9.59 -6.86
CA LEU A 46 3.09 -9.46 -7.84
C LEU A 46 2.55 -10.83 -8.25
N ASP A 47 1.25 -10.89 -8.56
CA ASP A 47 0.61 -12.12 -9.03
C ASP A 47 1.12 -12.53 -10.42
N SER A 48 1.65 -11.58 -11.21
CA SER A 48 2.35 -11.81 -12.48
C SER A 48 3.72 -12.49 -12.33
N GLY A 49 4.21 -12.69 -11.09
CA GLY A 49 5.46 -13.42 -10.82
C GLY A 49 6.68 -12.55 -10.45
N GLY A 50 6.52 -11.23 -10.36
CA GLY A 50 7.58 -10.28 -10.03
C GLY A 50 7.59 -9.76 -8.59
N GLN A 51 8.47 -8.81 -8.31
CA GLN A 51 8.44 -7.98 -7.10
C GLN A 51 8.45 -6.50 -7.48
N ALA A 52 7.68 -5.69 -6.76
CA ALA A 52 7.60 -4.26 -6.97
C ALA A 52 7.63 -3.50 -5.63
N PHE A 53 7.95 -2.21 -5.71
CA PHE A 53 7.89 -1.28 -4.58
C PHE A 53 6.91 -0.16 -4.90
N PHE A 54 5.86 -0.05 -4.09
CA PHE A 54 4.84 0.97 -4.24
C PHE A 54 4.94 2.04 -3.17
N HIS A 55 4.57 3.28 -3.54
CA HIS A 55 4.32 4.32 -2.56
C HIS A 55 3.03 3.96 -1.78
N PRO A 56 2.95 4.14 -0.45
CA PRO A 56 1.83 3.65 0.35
C PRO A 56 0.45 4.25 -0.01
N THR A 57 0.40 5.39 -0.68
CA THR A 57 -0.86 6.11 -0.95
C THR A 57 -1.07 6.49 -2.42
N TRP A 58 -0.25 5.99 -3.35
CA TRP A 58 -0.40 6.35 -4.78
C TRP A 58 -1.13 5.25 -5.53
N GLU A 59 -2.41 5.48 -5.84
CA GLU A 59 -3.25 4.53 -6.59
C GLU A 59 -3.37 3.15 -5.93
N MET A 60 -3.15 3.09 -4.62
CA MET A 60 -3.14 1.87 -3.82
C MET A 60 -4.54 1.51 -3.34
N ILE A 61 -4.90 0.24 -3.42
CA ILE A 61 -6.04 -0.34 -2.69
C ILE A 61 -5.51 -1.44 -1.78
N TYR A 62 -5.87 -1.41 -0.51
CA TYR A 62 -5.51 -2.43 0.48
C TYR A 62 -6.70 -3.34 0.77
N LEU A 63 -6.48 -4.65 0.71
CA LEU A 63 -7.55 -5.64 0.73
C LEU A 63 -7.31 -6.72 1.80
N LYS A 64 -8.36 -7.06 2.54
CA LYS A 64 -8.42 -8.22 3.44
C LYS A 64 -9.52 -9.17 2.98
N GLY A 65 -9.17 -10.11 2.11
CA GLY A 65 -10.18 -10.89 1.38
C GLY A 65 -10.92 -9.97 0.42
N ASN A 66 -12.25 -9.88 0.58
CA ASN A 66 -13.10 -9.00 -0.23
C ASN A 66 -13.33 -7.62 0.41
N GLU A 67 -12.81 -7.39 1.62
CA GLU A 67 -12.93 -6.12 2.35
C GLU A 67 -11.86 -5.12 1.87
N VAL A 68 -12.28 -3.89 1.53
CA VAL A 68 -11.38 -2.76 1.25
C VAL A 68 -11.04 -2.06 2.57
N LEU A 69 -9.77 -2.07 2.95
CA LEU A 69 -9.27 -1.41 4.16
C LEU A 69 -8.93 0.07 3.93
N ALA A 70 -8.43 0.39 2.73
CA ALA A 70 -8.22 1.76 2.25
C ALA A 70 -8.12 1.77 0.72
N ASP A 71 -8.58 2.86 0.12
CA ASP A 71 -8.57 3.10 -1.32
C ASP A 71 -8.00 4.50 -1.61
N PHE A 72 -6.91 4.54 -2.37
CA PHE A 72 -6.20 5.75 -2.78
C PHE A 72 -6.25 5.95 -4.30
N THR A 73 -7.17 5.30 -5.00
CA THR A 73 -7.34 5.44 -6.47
C THR A 73 -8.17 6.65 -6.85
N THR A 74 -8.99 7.16 -5.94
CA THR A 74 -9.76 8.38 -6.17
C THR A 74 -8.84 9.61 -6.04
N LYS A 75 -8.50 10.21 -7.18
CA LYS A 75 -8.19 11.65 -7.20
C LYS A 75 -9.40 12.37 -6.63
N THR A 76 -9.19 13.24 -5.66
CA THR A 76 -10.18 14.24 -5.25
C THR A 76 -10.53 15.05 -6.50
N THR A 77 -11.63 14.71 -7.16
CA THR A 77 -12.27 15.61 -8.11
C THR A 77 -12.97 16.67 -7.27
N GLY A 78 -12.34 17.84 -7.14
CA GLY A 78 -12.96 19.03 -6.59
C GLY A 78 -12.18 19.67 -5.46
N GLU A 79 -11.30 20.59 -5.82
CA GLU A 79 -11.28 21.95 -5.27
C GLU A 79 -10.55 22.84 -6.29
N ASN A 80 -11.29 23.24 -7.32
CA ASN A 80 -11.01 24.49 -8.04
C ASN A 80 -11.52 25.59 -7.11
N HIS A 81 -10.62 26.31 -6.43
CA HIS A 81 -10.97 27.54 -5.73
C HIS A 81 -10.20 28.70 -6.35
N GLY A 82 -10.97 29.54 -7.06
CA GLY A 82 -10.90 31.00 -7.15
C GLY A 82 -9.57 31.63 -7.53
#